data_AF-A0A9Q3CSB2-F1
#
_entry.id   AF-A0A9Q3CSB2-F1
#
_cell.length_a   1.000
_cell.length_b   1.000
_cell.length_c   1.000
_cell.angle_alpha   90.00
_cell.angle_beta   90.00
_cell.angle_gamma   90.00
#
_symmetry.space_group_name_H-M   'P 1'
#
loop_
_entity.id
_entity.type
_entity.pdbx_description
1 polymer ?
#
loop_
_entity_poly.entity_id
_entity_poly.type
_entity_poly.pdbx_seq_one_letter_code
_entity_poly.pdbx_strand_id
1 'polypeptide(L)'
;MRVLYAISFLIGRAAKWNEPYPANFTNQDPNYLLTSWELFESQLFTLFGDPNEVRKAEAELDFLRIKEGGHVFLYIADFRNLVSRIGDWGEKALIHHFRKGLPSGILDQLASHPSRIDSL
;
A
#
# COMPACT_ATOMS: atom_id res chain seq x y z
N MET A 1 15.36 15.00 -12.86
CA MET A 1 14.14 14.91 -13.68
C MET A 1 13.08 13.92 -13.16
N ARG A 2 13.11 13.46 -11.90
CA ARG A 2 12.06 12.57 -11.34
C ARG A 2 10.85 13.35 -10.77
N VAL A 3 11.12 14.46 -10.08
CA VAL A 3 10.09 15.30 -9.45
C VAL A 3 9.16 15.94 -10.50
N LEU A 4 9.71 16.52 -11.58
CA LEU A 4 8.91 17.11 -12.66
C LEU A 4 7.99 16.09 -13.35
N TYR A 5 8.46 14.85 -13.51
CA TYR A 5 7.65 13.76 -14.04
C TYR A 5 6.50 13.42 -13.08
N ALA A 6 6.77 13.28 -11.78
CA ALA A 6 5.73 13.04 -10.77
C ALA A 6 4.70 14.18 -10.70
N ILE A 7 5.15 15.43 -10.80
CA ILE A 7 4.28 16.61 -10.85
C ILE A 7 3.29 16.53 -12.02
N SER A 8 3.69 16.00 -13.17
CA SER A 8 2.81 15.86 -14.34
C SER A 8 1.63 14.89 -14.12
N PHE A 9 1.70 14.01 -13.12
CA PHE A 9 0.61 13.14 -12.71
C PHE A 9 -0.31 13.75 -11.65
N LEU A 10 0.06 14.89 -11.07
CA LEU A 10 -0.79 15.58 -10.10
C LEU A 10 -1.96 16.22 -10.84
N ILE A 11 -3.17 15.99 -10.33
CA ILE A 11 -4.41 16.53 -10.90
C ILE A 11 -5.21 17.20 -9.76
N GLY A 12 -6.03 18.18 -10.10
CA GLY A 12 -6.95 18.82 -9.16
C GLY A 12 -6.23 19.59 -8.04
N ARG A 13 -6.56 19.31 -6.78
CA ARG A 13 -6.00 20.03 -5.62
C ARG A 13 -4.50 19.82 -5.44
N ALA A 14 -3.98 18.65 -5.83
CA ALA A 14 -2.55 18.36 -5.76
C ALA A 14 -1.74 19.13 -6.83
N ALA A 15 -2.32 19.35 -8.01
CA ALA A 15 -1.70 20.19 -9.04
C ALA A 15 -1.62 21.66 -8.60
N LYS A 16 -2.70 22.17 -7.98
CA LYS A 16 -2.75 23.55 -7.45
C LYS A 16 -1.78 23.80 -6.30
N TRP A 17 -1.45 22.77 -5.53
CA TRP A 17 -0.42 22.85 -4.49
C TRP A 17 0.98 23.14 -5.06
N ASN A 18 1.23 22.75 -6.31
CA ASN A 18 2.49 22.99 -7.02
C ASN A 18 2.50 24.30 -7.83
N GLU A 19 1.42 25.09 -7.83
CA GLU A 19 1.45 26.46 -8.34
C GLU A 19 2.33 27.34 -7.44
N PRO A 20 2.94 28.44 -7.95
CA PRO A 20 3.91 29.24 -7.20
C PRO A 20 3.37 29.63 -5.82
N TYR A 21 4.02 29.06 -4.80
CA TYR A 21 3.66 29.16 -3.39
C TYR A 21 3.39 30.61 -2.96
N PRO A 22 2.33 30.89 -2.20
CA PRO A 22 2.18 32.19 -1.54
C PRO A 22 3.22 32.28 -0.41
N ALA A 23 4.32 33.00 -0.67
CA ALA A 23 5.25 33.79 0.16
C ALA A 23 5.51 33.50 1.66
N ASN A 24 4.92 32.48 2.28
CA ASN A 24 4.71 32.41 3.72
C ASN A 24 5.47 31.26 4.40
N PHE A 25 6.14 30.40 3.62
CA PHE A 25 7.04 29.39 4.17
C PHE A 25 8.46 29.92 4.05
N THR A 26 9.00 30.37 5.17
CA THR A 26 10.40 30.74 5.36
C THR A 26 11.31 29.57 4.97
N ASN A 27 11.74 29.49 3.72
CA ASN A 27 13.03 28.95 3.28
C ASN A 27 13.25 29.30 1.79
N GLN A 28 14.45 29.78 1.50
CA GLN A 28 14.75 30.83 0.51
C GLN A 28 15.05 30.32 -0.91
N ASP A 29 14.48 29.20 -1.33
CA ASP A 29 14.63 28.70 -2.71
C ASP A 29 13.28 28.22 -3.25
N PRO A 30 12.68 28.86 -4.27
CA PRO A 30 11.41 28.41 -4.87
C PRO A 30 11.48 26.99 -5.47
N ASN A 31 12.68 26.42 -5.65
CA ASN A 31 12.89 25.11 -6.26
C ASN A 31 13.30 24.01 -5.28
N TYR A 32 13.28 24.24 -3.95
CA TYR A 32 13.77 23.27 -2.97
C TYR A 32 13.06 21.89 -3.02
N LEU A 33 11.80 21.86 -3.46
CA LEU A 33 11.06 20.61 -3.69
C LEU A 33 11.45 19.92 -5.01
N LEU A 34 11.93 20.68 -5.99
CA LEU A 34 12.38 20.15 -7.28
C LEU A 34 13.79 19.55 -7.20
N THR A 35 14.57 19.96 -6.19
CA THR A 35 15.96 19.52 -6.00
C THR A 35 16.10 18.22 -5.20
N SER A 36 15.13 17.90 -4.33
CA SER A 36 15.15 16.67 -3.52
C SER A 36 13.87 15.84 -3.70
N TRP A 37 14.05 14.60 -4.15
CA TRP A 37 12.95 13.63 -4.24
C TRP A 37 12.38 13.29 -2.85
N GLU A 38 13.24 13.12 -1.85
CA GLU A 38 12.82 12.77 -0.49
C GLU A 38 11.95 13.85 0.14
N LEU A 39 12.30 15.13 -0.07
CA LEU A 39 11.50 16.26 0.43
C LEU A 39 10.17 16.37 -0.31
N PHE A 40 10.18 16.19 -1.63
CA PHE A 40 8.96 16.18 -2.44
C PHE A 40 8.00 15.07 -1.98
N GLU A 41 8.50 13.84 -1.86
CA GLU A 41 7.72 12.68 -1.43
C GLU A 41 7.17 12.87 -0.01
N SER A 42 8.01 13.28 0.94
CA SER A 42 7.59 13.54 2.32
C SER A 42 6.49 14.60 2.41
N GLN A 43 6.62 15.72 1.70
CA GLN A 43 5.60 16.78 1.69
C GLN A 43 4.31 16.33 1.00
N LEU A 44 4.43 15.61 -0.12
CA LEU A 44 3.28 15.08 -0.85
C LEU A 44 2.47 14.11 0.03
N PHE A 45 3.13 13.17 0.72
CA PHE A 45 2.46 12.26 1.64
C PHE A 45 1.94 12.95 2.90
N THR A 46 2.64 13.98 3.41
CA THR A 46 2.15 14.75 4.57
C THR A 46 0.86 15.51 4.25
N LEU A 47 0.74 16.06 3.05
CA LEU A 47 -0.40 16.89 2.66
C LEU A 47 -1.57 16.10 2.05
N PHE A 48 -1.28 15.01 1.34
CA PHE A 48 -2.27 14.26 0.58
C PHE A 48 -2.33 12.77 0.92
N GLY A 49 -1.35 12.23 1.66
CA GLY A 49 -1.37 10.86 2.13
C GLY A 49 -2.37 10.67 3.27
N ASP A 50 -2.86 9.43 3.44
CA ASP A 50 -3.66 9.07 4.60
C ASP A 50 -2.72 8.67 5.75
N PRO A 51 -2.64 9.44 6.85
CA PRO A 51 -1.76 9.11 7.97
C PRO A 51 -2.14 7.79 8.65
N ASN A 52 -3.35 7.28 8.41
CA ASN A 52 -3.82 5.99 8.92
C ASN A 52 -3.85 4.90 7.84
N GLU A 53 -3.22 5.11 6.67
CA GLU A 53 -3.25 4.14 5.57
C GLU A 53 -2.82 2.75 6.02
N VAL A 54 -1.71 2.67 6.77
CA VAL A 54 -1.18 1.41 7.32
C VAL A 54 -2.20 0.77 8.26
N ARG A 55 -2.70 1.51 9.26
CA ARG A 55 -3.69 0.99 10.22
C ARG A 55 -4.97 0.54 9.56
N LYS A 56 -5.40 1.24 8.51
CA LYS A 56 -6.58 0.90 7.73
C LYS A 56 -6.35 -0.37 6.91
N ALA A 57 -5.19 -0.50 6.28
CA ALA A 57 -4.82 -1.71 5.55
C ALA A 57 -4.71 -2.92 6.49
N GLU A 58 -4.16 -2.75 7.69
CA GLU A 58 -4.11 -3.80 8.73
C GLU A 58 -5.53 -4.24 9.13
N ALA A 59 -6.42 -3.28 9.38
CA ALA A 59 -7.82 -3.58 9.70
C ALA A 59 -8.53 -4.30 8.55
N GLU A 60 -8.37 -3.84 7.31
CA GLU A 60 -8.93 -4.50 6.12
C GLU A 60 -8.39 -5.93 5.95
N LEU A 61 -7.09 -6.14 6.23
CA LEU A 61 -6.45 -7.46 6.18
C LEU A 61 -7.04 -8.42 7.22
N ASP A 62 -7.39 -7.92 8.40
CA ASP A 62 -7.97 -8.73 9.47
C ASP A 62 -9.34 -9.30 9.12
N PHE A 63 -10.13 -8.53 8.37
CA PHE A 63 -11.46 -8.90 7.88
C PHE A 63 -11.43 -9.55 6.49
N LEU A 64 -10.28 -9.60 5.82
CA LEU A 64 -10.16 -10.19 4.48
C LEU A 64 -10.44 -11.70 4.51
N ARG A 65 -11.53 -12.12 3.87
CA ARG A 65 -11.97 -13.50 3.77
C ARG A 65 -12.47 -13.79 2.36
N ILE A 66 -12.29 -15.03 1.91
CA ILE A 66 -12.96 -15.50 0.68
C ILE A 66 -14.46 -15.58 0.96
N LYS A 67 -15.25 -14.82 0.21
CA LYS A 67 -16.72 -14.88 0.28
C LYS A 67 -17.22 -16.23 -0.24
N GLU A 68 -18.39 -16.65 0.21
CA GLU A 68 -19.05 -17.87 -0.29
C GLU A 68 -19.29 -17.76 -1.81
N GLY A 69 -18.75 -18.70 -2.59
CA GLY A 69 -18.73 -18.64 -4.06
C GLY A 69 -17.70 -17.68 -4.68
N GLY A 70 -16.85 -17.05 -3.87
CA GLY A 70 -15.80 -16.14 -4.30
C GLY A 70 -14.58 -16.86 -4.89
N HIS A 71 -13.89 -16.19 -5.82
CA HIS A 71 -12.69 -16.73 -6.46
C HIS A 71 -11.43 -16.48 -5.61
N VAL A 72 -10.64 -17.55 -5.39
CA VAL A 72 -9.36 -17.49 -4.66
C VAL A 72 -8.37 -16.49 -5.26
N PHE A 73 -8.37 -16.33 -6.59
CA PHE A 73 -7.49 -15.38 -7.27
C PHE A 73 -7.73 -13.92 -6.85
N LEU A 74 -9.01 -13.52 -6.69
CA LEU A 74 -9.35 -12.17 -6.24
C LEU A 74 -8.84 -11.94 -4.81
N TYR A 75 -9.01 -12.93 -3.94
CA TYR A 75 -8.46 -12.88 -2.58
C TYR A 75 -6.93 -12.73 -2.56
N ILE A 76 -6.20 -13.46 -3.41
CA ILE A 76 -4.74 -13.34 -3.50
C ILE A 76 -4.34 -11.94 -3.98
N ALA A 77 -5.06 -11.37 -4.97
CA ALA A 77 -4.80 -10.03 -5.47
C ALA A 77 -5.04 -8.96 -4.39
N ASP A 78 -6.17 -9.06 -3.68
CA ASP A 78 -6.52 -8.15 -2.59
C ASP A 78 -5.53 -8.25 -1.42
N PHE A 79 -5.15 -9.48 -1.04
CA PHE A 79 -4.16 -9.72 0.01
C PHE A 79 -2.80 -9.09 -0.35
N ARG A 80 -2.31 -9.30 -1.57
CA ARG A 80 -1.04 -8.70 -2.03
C ARG A 80 -1.09 -7.17 -2.04
N ASN A 81 -2.24 -6.62 -2.44
CA ASN A 81 -2.44 -5.17 -2.43
C ASN A 81 -2.35 -4.62 -1.00
N LEU A 82 -3.02 -5.24 -0.04
CA LEU A 82 -2.99 -4.82 1.37
C LEU A 82 -1.60 -4.94 1.97
N VAL A 83 -0.91 -6.06 1.75
CA VAL A 83 0.46 -6.26 2.25
C VAL A 83 1.42 -5.20 1.70
N SER A 84 1.27 -4.80 0.43
CA SER A 84 2.10 -3.75 -0.15
C SER A 84 1.95 -2.38 0.52
N ARG A 85 0.81 -2.11 1.17
CA ARG A 85 0.54 -0.86 1.91
C ARG A 85 0.99 -0.93 3.37
N ILE A 86 1.00 -2.12 3.96
CA ILE A 86 1.37 -2.33 5.38
C ILE A 86 2.89 -2.32 5.55
N GLY A 87 3.65 -2.77 4.55
CA GLY A 87 5.11 -2.78 4.59
C GLY A 87 5.68 -4.00 5.33
N ASP A 88 6.54 -3.75 6.32
CA ASP A 88 7.56 -4.69 6.84
C ASP A 88 7.03 -5.75 7.82
N TRP A 89 5.91 -6.39 7.48
CA TRP A 89 5.39 -7.53 8.23
C TRP A 89 6.23 -8.79 7.98
N GLY A 90 6.58 -9.49 9.06
CA GLY A 90 7.32 -10.74 8.97
C GLY A 90 6.52 -11.83 8.23
N GLU A 91 7.22 -12.69 7.49
CA GLU A 91 6.63 -13.77 6.70
C GLU A 91 5.66 -14.66 7.50
N LYS A 92 6.01 -14.98 8.76
CA LYS A 92 5.15 -15.77 9.65
C LYS A 92 3.81 -15.09 9.94
N ALA A 93 3.80 -13.77 10.10
CA ALA A 93 2.57 -13.01 10.31
C ALA A 93 1.73 -13.02 9.03
N LEU A 94 2.36 -12.79 7.87
CA LEU A 94 1.67 -12.84 6.58
C LEU A 94 1.02 -14.22 6.32
N ILE A 95 1.74 -15.31 6.57
CA ILE A 95 1.20 -16.67 6.43
C ILE A 95 0.02 -16.89 7.38
N HIS A 96 0.09 -16.39 8.62
CA HIS A 96 -1.00 -16.50 9.58
C HIS A 96 -2.26 -15.78 9.08
N HIS A 97 -2.14 -14.53 8.65
CA HIS A 97 -3.27 -13.75 8.12
C HIS A 97 -3.82 -14.33 6.82
N PHE A 98 -2.97 -14.86 5.95
CA PHE A 98 -3.39 -15.53 4.72
C PHE A 98 -4.26 -16.76 5.03
N ARG A 99 -3.81 -17.63 5.95
CA ARG A 99 -4.55 -18.83 6.35
C ARG A 99 -5.88 -18.50 7.03
N LYS A 100 -5.92 -17.46 7.87
CA LYS A 100 -7.15 -16.96 8.51
C LYS A 100 -8.21 -16.58 7.47
N GLY A 101 -7.78 -16.14 6.29
CA GLY A 101 -8.59 -15.73 5.14
C GLY A 101 -9.33 -16.84 4.40
N LEU A 102 -8.81 -18.08 4.50
CA LEU A 102 -9.22 -19.20 3.66
C LEU A 102 -10.45 -19.94 4.24
N PRO A 103 -11.33 -20.47 3.37
CA PRO A 103 -12.39 -21.39 3.79
C PRO A 103 -11.83 -22.65 4.42
N SER A 104 -12.52 -23.20 5.42
CA SER A 104 -12.15 -24.44 6.11
C SER A 104 -11.91 -25.60 5.14
N GLY A 105 -12.73 -25.75 4.10
CA GLY A 105 -12.56 -26.80 3.09
C GLY A 105 -11.23 -26.73 2.32
N ILE A 106 -10.68 -25.53 2.10
CA ILE A 106 -9.36 -25.37 1.47
C ILE A 106 -8.25 -25.66 2.48
N LEU A 107 -8.43 -25.23 3.74
CA LEU A 107 -7.48 -25.50 4.83
C LEU A 107 -7.35 -27.00 5.11
N ASP A 108 -8.46 -27.75 5.09
CA ASP A 108 -8.49 -29.20 5.28
C ASP A 108 -7.77 -29.94 4.15
N GLN A 109 -7.96 -29.50 2.90
CA GLN A 109 -7.19 -30.02 1.76
C GLN A 109 -5.70 -29.71 1.87
N LEU A 110 -5.34 -28.51 2.34
CA LEU A 110 -3.95 -28.11 2.54
C LEU A 110 -3.27 -28.94 3.66
N ALA A 111 -4.00 -29.21 4.74
CA ALA A 111 -3.53 -30.04 5.85
C ALA A 111 -3.39 -31.51 5.46
N SER A 112 -4.25 -31.98 4.55
CA SER A 112 -4.20 -33.35 4.01
C SER A 112 -3.03 -33.57 3.02
N HIS A 113 -2.51 -32.53 2.37
CA HIS A 113 -1.40 -32.62 1.40
C HIS A 113 -0.27 -31.60 1.70
N PRO A 114 0.54 -31.82 2.75
CA PRO A 114 1.65 -30.93 3.11
C PRO A 114 2.83 -30.93 2.12
N SER A 115 2.93 -31.92 1.22
CA SER A 115 4.14 -32.24 0.45
C SER A 115 4.25 -31.63 -0.96
N ARG A 116 3.37 -30.70 -1.36
CA ARG A 116 3.38 -30.13 -2.73
C ARG A 116 3.96 -28.72 -2.85
N ILE A 117 4.49 -28.14 -1.76
CA ILE A 117 4.99 -26.74 -1.74
C ILE A 117 6.52 -26.64 -1.83
N ASP A 118 7.28 -27.69 -1.54
CA ASP A 118 8.76 -27.69 -1.63
C ASP A 118 9.30 -27.83 -3.08
N SER A 119 8.48 -27.61 -4.11
CA SER A 119 8.85 -27.87 -5.51
C SER A 119 8.27 -26.86 -6.50
N LEU A 120 8.29 -25.57 -6.14
CA LEU A 120 8.14 -24.47 -7.09
C LEU A 120 9.12 -23.34 -6.77
#